data_AF-A0A7Y2HWA3-F1
#
_entry.id   AF-A0A7Y2HWA3-F1
#
_cell.length_a   1.000
_cell.length_b   1.000
_cell.length_c   1.000
_cell.angle_alpha   90.00
_cell.angle_beta   90.00
_cell.angle_gamma   90.00
#
_symmetry.space_group_name_H-M   'P 1'
#
loop_
_entity.id
_entity.type
_entity.pdbx_description
1 polymer ?
#
loop_
_entity_poly.entity_id
_entity_poly.type
_entity_poly.pdbx_seq_one_letter_code
_entity_poly.pdbx_strand_id
1 'polypeptide(L)' 'HQPPNGLIGFEDLIGVIGAWGTGGGPYDVDGDETVGASDLVDVLARWGVCDG' A
#
# COMPACT_ATOMS: atom_id res chain seq x y z
N HIS A 1 -3.68 -1.93 4.85
CA HIS A 1 -5.13 -1.58 4.83
C HIS A 1 -5.81 -2.39 3.72
N GLN A 2 -7.01 -2.94 3.89
CA GLN A 2 -7.69 -3.68 2.83
C GLN A 2 -8.46 -2.69 1.93
N PRO A 3 -8.25 -2.70 0.60
CA PRO A 3 -8.95 -1.77 -0.29
C PRO A 3 -10.46 -2.12 -0.41
N PRO A 4 -11.33 -1.13 -0.69
CA PRO A 4 -12.79 -1.32 -0.71
C PRO A 4 -13.30 -2.35 -1.72
N ASN A 5 -12.51 -2.63 -2.76
CA ASN A 5 -12.80 -3.61 -3.80
C ASN A 5 -12.32 -5.04 -3.45
N GLY A 6 -11.66 -5.23 -2.29
CA GLY A 6 -11.10 -6.51 -1.86
C GLY A 6 -9.93 -7.02 -2.70
N LEU A 7 -9.28 -6.16 -3.49
CA LEU A 7 -8.18 -6.51 -4.38
C LEU A 7 -6.99 -5.58 -4.14
N ILE A 8 -5.84 -6.16 -3.77
CA ILE A 8 -4.57 -5.43 -3.76
C ILE A 8 -3.92 -5.62 -5.14
N GLY A 9 -3.69 -4.51 -5.84
CA GLY A 9 -3.19 -4.55 -7.21
C GLY A 9 -2.56 -3.25 -7.70
N PHE A 10 -2.71 -2.99 -8.99
CA PHE A 10 -2.00 -1.91 -9.68
C PHE A 10 -2.37 -0.51 -9.15
N GLU A 11 -3.60 -0.30 -8.71
CA GLU A 11 -4.03 0.97 -8.14
C GLU A 11 -3.32 1.25 -6.80
N ASP A 12 -3.19 0.25 -5.93
CA ASP A 12 -2.46 0.36 -4.66
C ASP A 12 -0.97 0.64 -4.90
N LEU A 13 -0.37 -0.06 -5.87
CA LEU A 13 1.02 0.16 -6.28
C LEU A 13 1.25 1.62 -6.73
N ILE A 14 0.39 2.15 -7.60
CA ILE A 14 0.50 3.53 -8.06
C ILE A 14 0.21 4.52 -6.93
N GLY A 15 -0.67 4.18 -5.98
CA GLY A 15 -0.90 4.94 -4.75
C GLY A 15 0.38 5.13 -3.92
N VAL A 16 1.09 4.04 -3.63
CA VAL A 16 2.37 4.08 -2.90
C VAL A 16 3.42 4.89 -3.66
N ILE A 17 3.59 4.65 -4.96
CA ILE A 17 4.55 5.40 -5.79
C ILE A 17 4.20 6.89 -5.83
N GLY A 18 2.91 7.24 -5.92
CA GLY A 18 2.44 8.62 -5.96
C GLY A 18 2.61 9.37 -4.64
N ALA A 19 2.61 8.65 -3.51
CA ALA A 19 2.77 9.20 -2.18
C ALA A 19 4.21 9.10 -1.63
N TRP A 20 5.19 8.70 -2.46
CA TRP A 20 6.55 8.45 -2.00
C TRP A 20 7.19 9.62 -1.24
N GLY A 21 7.75 9.34 -0.07
CA GLY A 21 8.39 10.31 0.81
C GLY A 21 7.42 11.23 1.56
N THR A 22 6.10 11.03 1.41
CA THR A 22 5.10 11.67 2.27
C THR A 22 5.02 10.94 3.62
N GLY A 23 4.53 11.63 4.65
CA GLY A 23 4.36 11.03 5.97
C GLY A 23 2.94 10.60 6.26
N GLY A 24 2.77 9.37 6.73
CA GLY A 24 1.48 8.81 7.13
C GLY A 24 0.50 8.64 5.97
N GLY A 25 -0.79 8.63 6.33
CA GLY A 25 -1.89 8.51 5.37
C GLY A 25 -2.17 7.07 4.94
N PRO A 26 -3.03 6.88 3.92
CA PRO A 26 -3.51 5.54 3.57
C PRO A 26 -2.46 4.68 2.84
N TYR A 27 -1.38 5.28 2.35
CA TYR A 27 -0.31 4.60 1.62
C TYR A 27 0.95 4.38 2.46
N ASP A 28 0.94 4.83 3.72
CA ASP A 28 1.84 4.37 4.77
C ASP A 28 1.22 3.08 5.34
N VAL A 29 1.61 1.97 4.74
CA VAL A 29 1.03 0.64 4.94
C VAL A 29 1.59 -0.01 6.18
N ASP A 30 2.88 0.20 6.48
CA ASP A 30 3.53 -0.36 7.67
C ASP A 30 3.39 0.53 8.92
N GLY A 31 2.98 1.79 8.74
CA GLY A 31 2.67 2.74 9.80
C GLY A 31 3.90 3.39 10.41
N ASP A 32 5.02 3.47 9.69
CA ASP A 32 6.28 4.06 10.15
C ASP A 32 6.36 5.59 10.00
N GLU A 33 5.26 6.22 9.58
CA GLU A 33 5.15 7.64 9.26
C GLU A 33 5.91 8.08 8.01
N THR A 34 6.36 7.17 7.14
CA THR A 34 7.02 7.47 5.87
C THR A 34 6.65 6.50 4.76
N VAL A 35 5.95 6.99 3.73
CA VAL A 35 5.70 6.18 2.53
C VAL A 35 7.00 5.91 1.76
N GLY A 36 7.40 4.66 1.66
CA GLY A 36 8.64 4.25 1.01
C GLY A 36 8.71 2.79 0.59
N ALA A 37 9.93 2.25 0.62
CA ALA A 37 10.21 0.92 0.09
C ALA A 37 9.55 -0.20 0.90
N SER A 38 9.40 -0.03 2.20
CA SER A 38 8.73 -0.98 3.08
C SER A 38 7.25 -1.14 2.69
N ASP A 39 6.54 -0.02 2.49
CA ASP A 39 5.14 -0.03 2.04
C ASP A 39 4.96 -0.71 0.69
N LEU A 40 5.88 -0.42 -0.25
CA LEU A 40 5.87 -1.05 -1.56
C LEU A 40 6.01 -2.57 -1.47
N VAL A 41 6.95 -3.05 -0.66
CA VAL A 41 7.13 -4.48 -0.42
C VAL A 41 5.88 -5.08 0.21
N ASP A 42 5.26 -4.38 1.14
CA ASP A 42 4.06 -4.80 1.84
C ASP A 42 2.83 -4.93 0.92
N VAL A 43 2.70 -4.06 -0.08
CA VAL A 43 1.69 -4.17 -1.15
C VAL A 43 1.97 -5.38 -2.04
N LEU A 44 3.22 -5.57 -2.48
CA LEU A 44 3.59 -6.69 -3.34
C LEU A 44 3.47 -8.05 -2.64
N ALA A 45 3.76 -8.10 -1.33
CA ALA A 45 3.63 -9.31 -0.52
C ALA A 45 2.18 -9.78 -0.38
N ARG A 46 1.21 -8.86 -0.52
CA ARG A 46 -0.23 -9.12 -0.36
C ARG A 46 -0.98 -9.04 -1.69
N TRP A 47 -0.26 -9.10 -2.81
CA TRP A 47 -0.84 -8.95 -4.15
C TRP A 47 -1.92 -9.99 -4.44
N GLY A 48 -3.06 -9.54 -4.93
CA GLY A 48 -4.20 -10.38 -5.26
C GLY A 48 -5.44 -10.10 -4.42
N VAL A 49 -6.37 -11.04 -4.43
CA VAL A 49 -7.64 -10.93 -3.70
C VAL A 49 -7.36 -11.08 -2.22
N CYS A 50 -7.97 -10.22 -1.40
CA CYS A 50 -7.91 -10.39 0.04
C CYS A 50 -8.82 -11.57 0.43
N ASP A 51 -8.25 -12.58 1.08
CA ASP A 51 -9.03 -13.61 1.74
C ASP A 51 -9.85 -12.95 2.86
N GLY A 52 -11.17 -12.97 2.72
CA GLY A 52 -12.11 -12.31 3.65
C GLY A 52 -12.16 -12.94 5.03
#